data_AF-A0ABD3M1J7-F1
#
_entry.id   AF-A0ABD3M1J7-F1
#
_cell.length_a   1.000
_cell.length_b   1.000
_cell.length_c   1.000
_cell.angle_alpha   90.00
_cell.angle_beta   90.00
_cell.angle_gamma   90.00
#
_symmetry.space_group_name_H-M   'P 1'
#
loop_
_entity.id
_entity.type
_entity.pdbx_description
1 polymer ?
#
loop_
_entity_poly.entity_id
_entity_poly.type
_entity_poly.pdbx_seq_one_letter_code
_entity_poly.pdbx_strand_id
1 'polypeptide(L)'
;MARRRVIFYTGGRPPKKSKSAVARKAWRKVTHVLVSPSVTVIDKGVFRKCRLLSDVELSDGLQRISAHAFKNCSSLVRIMTPSTVVEIGVQAFMDCSLLVEVELCVGLKQILQRAFK
;
A
#
# COMPACT_ATOMS: atom_id res chain seq x y z
N MET A 1 -5.18 17.63 19.00
CA MET A 1 -3.99 16.78 18.72
C MET A 1 -4.41 15.56 17.90
N ALA A 2 -4.33 15.62 16.56
CA ALA A 2 -4.72 14.50 15.70
C ALA A 2 -3.71 13.35 15.84
N ARG A 3 -4.07 12.26 16.51
CA ARG A 3 -3.23 11.06 16.61
C ARG A 3 -2.97 10.52 15.20
N ARG A 4 -1.74 10.62 14.69
CA ARG A 4 -1.29 9.93 13.47
C ARG A 4 -1.61 8.45 13.64
N ARG A 5 -2.38 7.87 12.72
CA ARG A 5 -2.68 6.42 12.76
C ARG A 5 -1.62 5.73 11.93
N VAL A 6 -0.69 5.10 12.63
CA VAL A 6 0.33 4.23 12.06
C VAL A 6 -0.16 2.79 12.16
N ILE A 7 -0.02 2.02 11.08
CA ILE A 7 -0.30 0.58 11.09
C ILE A 7 0.97 -0.17 10.72
N PHE A 8 1.31 -1.17 11.53
CA PHE A 8 2.31 -2.18 11.20
C PHE A 8 1.61 -3.31 10.42
N TYR A 9 2.00 -3.48 9.16
CA TYR A 9 1.49 -4.54 8.31
C TYR A 9 2.44 -5.74 8.37
N THR A 10 2.01 -6.79 9.05
CA THR A 10 2.74 -8.05 9.24
C THR A 10 2.30 -9.14 8.26
N GLY A 11 1.58 -8.78 7.20
CA GLY A 11 1.03 -9.71 6.22
C GLY A 11 -0.41 -10.12 6.51
N GLY A 12 -1.11 -10.54 5.47
CA GLY A 12 -2.52 -10.95 5.53
C GLY A 12 -3.52 -9.83 5.20
N ARG A 13 -4.64 -10.20 4.58
CA ARG A 13 -5.67 -9.22 4.21
C ARG A 13 -6.20 -8.49 5.44
N PRO A 14 -6.41 -7.16 5.36
CA PRO A 14 -7.23 -6.46 6.32
C PRO A 14 -8.58 -7.14 6.36
N PRO A 15 -9.26 -7.16 7.53
CA PRO A 15 -10.46 -7.95 7.73
C PRO A 15 -11.58 -7.51 6.77
N LYS A 16 -11.60 -8.09 5.57
CA LYS A 16 -12.66 -7.93 4.57
C LYS A 16 -13.87 -8.80 4.92
N LYS A 17 -13.71 -9.77 5.82
CA LYS A 17 -14.75 -10.71 6.27
C LYS A 17 -14.99 -10.76 7.79
N SER A 18 -14.30 -9.96 8.61
CA SER A 18 -14.61 -9.96 10.05
C SER A 18 -15.77 -9.01 10.35
N LYS A 19 -16.73 -9.51 11.12
CA LYS A 19 -18.03 -8.90 11.48
C LYS A 19 -17.93 -7.54 12.21
N SER A 20 -16.73 -6.98 12.41
CA SER A 20 -16.53 -5.72 13.13
C SER A 20 -16.23 -4.54 12.19
N ALA A 21 -17.20 -3.63 12.06
CA ALA A 21 -17.05 -2.36 11.31
C ALA A 21 -15.92 -1.47 11.85
N VAL A 22 -15.50 -1.69 13.10
CA VAL A 22 -14.47 -0.92 13.81
C VAL A 22 -13.10 -1.08 13.15
N ALA A 23 -12.70 -2.31 12.81
CA ALA A 23 -11.43 -2.57 12.14
C ALA A 23 -11.41 -1.97 10.72
N ARG A 24 -12.52 -2.08 9.95
CA ARG A 24 -12.62 -1.45 8.62
C ARG A 24 -12.53 0.08 8.66
N LYS A 25 -13.12 0.70 9.68
CA LYS A 25 -13.08 2.16 9.88
C LYS A 25 -11.69 2.63 10.30
N ALA A 26 -10.93 1.77 10.98
CA ALA A 26 -9.60 2.12 11.45
C ALA A 26 -8.57 2.25 10.32
N TRP A 27 -8.62 1.36 9.32
CA TRP A 27 -7.69 1.35 8.19
C TRP A 27 -7.94 2.50 7.21
N ARG A 28 -9.18 2.99 7.11
CA ARG A 28 -9.52 4.18 6.29
C ARG A 28 -8.93 5.49 6.81
N LYS A 29 -8.59 5.52 8.09
CA LYS A 29 -7.98 6.68 8.74
C LYS A 29 -6.47 6.53 8.91
N VAL A 30 -5.86 5.51 8.32
CA VAL A 30 -4.41 5.35 8.40
C VAL A 30 -3.73 6.47 7.64
N THR A 31 -2.68 7.01 8.23
CA THR A 31 -1.84 8.05 7.63
C THR A 31 -0.49 7.48 7.22
N HIS A 32 0.07 6.57 8.03
CA HIS A 32 1.38 5.96 7.76
C HIS A 32 1.29 4.43 7.87
N VAL A 33 1.98 3.73 6.97
CA VAL A 33 2.05 2.28 6.95
C VAL A 33 3.50 1.84 7.02
N LEU A 34 3.78 0.91 7.92
CA LEU A 34 5.07 0.28 8.09
C LEU A 34 4.91 -1.20 7.74
N VAL A 35 5.46 -1.63 6.61
CA VAL A 35 5.44 -3.04 6.22
C VAL A 35 6.59 -3.76 6.90
N SER A 36 6.32 -4.86 7.61
CA SER A 36 7.37 -5.64 8.27
C SER A 36 8.26 -6.38 7.27
N PRO A 37 9.54 -6.62 7.57
CA PRO A 37 10.47 -7.32 6.67
C PRO A 37 10.13 -8.80 6.47
N SER A 38 9.29 -9.39 7.33
CA SER A 38 8.75 -10.74 7.13
C SER A 38 7.69 -10.81 6.02
N VAL A 39 7.18 -9.68 5.55
CA VAL A 39 6.14 -9.62 4.53
C VAL A 39 6.76 -9.65 3.14
N THR A 40 6.51 -10.74 2.43
CA THR A 40 6.95 -10.89 1.04
C THR A 40 5.92 -10.39 0.03
N VAL A 41 4.63 -10.36 0.38
CA VAL A 41 3.55 -9.99 -0.54
C VAL A 41 2.54 -9.05 0.13
N ILE A 42 2.26 -7.91 -0.50
CA ILE A 42 1.09 -7.10 -0.20
C ILE A 42 -0.09 -7.67 -0.97
N ASP A 43 -1.10 -8.13 -0.22
CA ASP A 43 -2.31 -8.76 -0.73
C ASP A 43 -3.17 -7.84 -1.60
N LYS A 44 -4.04 -8.45 -2.42
CA LYS A 44 -4.97 -7.73 -3.32
C LYS A 44 -5.87 -6.75 -2.56
N GLY A 45 -5.65 -5.47 -2.80
CA GLY A 45 -6.42 -4.36 -2.24
C GLY A 45 -6.44 -4.28 -0.72
N VAL A 46 -5.30 -4.51 -0.08
CA VAL A 46 -5.10 -4.32 1.38
C VAL A 46 -5.40 -2.87 1.77
N PHE A 47 -4.72 -1.90 1.16
CA PHE A 47 -4.84 -0.47 1.45
C PHE A 47 -5.82 0.25 0.51
N ARG A 48 -6.74 -0.48 -0.12
CA ARG A 48 -7.73 0.10 -1.04
C ARG A 48 -8.64 1.08 -0.30
N LYS A 49 -8.78 2.31 -0.83
CA LYS A 49 -9.56 3.44 -0.29
C LYS A 49 -8.99 4.04 1.01
N CYS A 50 -7.70 3.85 1.29
CA CYS A 50 -7.00 4.57 2.37
C CYS A 50 -6.70 6.01 1.93
N ARG A 51 -7.74 6.85 1.91
CA ARG A 51 -7.66 8.22 1.38
C ARG A 51 -6.70 9.13 2.13
N LEU A 52 -6.46 8.85 3.42
CA LEU A 52 -5.59 9.63 4.31
C LEU A 52 -4.16 9.11 4.37
N LEU A 53 -3.86 7.99 3.69
CA LEU A 53 -2.52 7.41 3.66
C LEU A 53 -1.60 8.35 2.89
N SER A 54 -0.67 8.97 3.58
CA SER A 54 0.30 9.90 3.02
C SER A 54 1.68 9.30 2.89
N ASP A 55 2.02 8.34 3.76
CA ASP A 55 3.36 7.76 3.83
C ASP A 55 3.30 6.23 3.93
N VAL A 56 4.20 5.57 3.22
CA VAL A 56 4.30 4.11 3.14
C VAL A 56 5.76 3.73 3.14
N GLU A 57 6.18 3.10 4.24
CA GLU A 57 7.50 2.51 4.38
C GLU A 57 7.41 1.01 4.08
N LEU A 58 8.05 0.62 2.99
CA LEU A 58 8.13 -0.76 2.52
C LEU A 58 9.47 -1.35 2.96
N SER A 59 9.46 -2.48 3.67
CA SER A 59 10.69 -3.16 4.08
C SER A 59 11.31 -3.98 2.93
N ASP A 60 12.63 -4.19 3.01
CA ASP A 60 13.43 -4.96 2.06
C ASP A 60 13.02 -6.43 1.87
N GLY A 61 12.07 -6.96 2.65
CA GLY A 61 11.50 -8.30 2.40
C GLY A 61 10.44 -8.35 1.30
N LEU A 62 9.92 -7.19 0.86
CA LEU A 62 8.75 -7.14 0.01
C LEU A 62 9.08 -7.47 -1.45
N GLN A 63 8.48 -8.55 -1.97
CA GLN A 63 8.68 -8.99 -3.34
C GLN A 63 7.55 -8.60 -4.30
N ARG A 64 6.30 -8.53 -3.83
CA ARG A 64 5.16 -8.31 -4.72
C ARG A 64 4.11 -7.38 -4.12
N ILE A 65 3.67 -6.41 -4.93
CA ILE A 65 2.52 -5.55 -4.65
C ILE A 65 1.35 -6.02 -5.51
N SER A 66 0.33 -6.65 -4.91
CA SER A 66 -0.78 -7.21 -5.68
C SER A 66 -1.69 -6.13 -6.30
N ALA A 67 -2.57 -6.57 -7.22
CA ALA A 67 -3.55 -5.70 -7.86
C ALA A 67 -4.39 -4.89 -6.86
N HIS A 68 -4.65 -3.63 -7.17
CA HIS A 68 -5.41 -2.68 -6.35
C HIS A 68 -4.89 -2.42 -4.93
N ALA A 69 -3.66 -2.84 -4.57
CA ALA A 69 -3.12 -2.75 -3.22
C ALA A 69 -3.36 -1.39 -2.56
N PHE A 70 -3.09 -0.30 -3.27
CA PHE A 70 -3.24 1.10 -2.84
C PHE A 70 -4.26 1.87 -3.69
N LYS A 71 -5.23 1.19 -4.29
CA LYS A 71 -6.22 1.86 -5.16
C LYS A 71 -7.04 2.88 -4.37
N ASN A 72 -7.16 4.10 -4.91
CA ASN A 72 -7.89 5.24 -4.33
C ASN A 72 -7.27 5.77 -3.02
N CYS A 73 -5.94 5.79 -2.94
CA CYS A 73 -5.18 6.46 -1.87
C CYS A 73 -4.86 7.90 -2.30
N SER A 74 -5.83 8.80 -2.13
CA SER A 74 -5.75 10.17 -2.63
C SER A 74 -4.73 11.07 -1.95
N SER A 75 -4.29 10.75 -0.72
CA SER A 75 -3.27 11.53 0.01
C SER A 75 -1.85 11.02 -0.16
N LEU A 76 -1.63 9.93 -0.89
CA LEU A 76 -0.30 9.35 -1.08
C LEU A 76 0.46 10.25 -2.06
N VAL A 77 1.52 10.91 -1.59
CA VAL A 77 2.29 11.87 -2.39
C VAL A 77 3.50 11.24 -3.04
N ARG A 78 4.17 10.38 -2.29
CA ARG A 78 5.38 9.69 -2.70
C ARG A 78 5.30 8.22 -2.35
N ILE A 79 5.95 7.39 -3.14
CA ILE A 79 6.20 6.00 -2.76
C ILE A 79 7.60 5.56 -3.16
N MET A 80 8.27 4.89 -2.23
CA MET A 80 9.58 4.30 -2.43
C MET A 80 9.42 2.79 -2.34
N THR A 81 9.68 2.08 -3.43
CA THR A 81 9.67 0.61 -3.45
C THR A 81 11.07 0.07 -3.23
N PRO A 82 11.30 -0.88 -2.30
CA PRO A 82 12.61 -1.43 -2.05
C PRO A 82 13.12 -2.24 -3.25
N SER A 83 14.43 -2.45 -3.30
CA SER A 83 15.12 -3.17 -4.39
C SER A 83 14.68 -4.63 -4.55
N THR A 84 13.98 -5.18 -3.56
CA THR A 84 13.45 -6.52 -3.57
C THR A 84 12.08 -6.65 -4.22
N VAL A 85 11.38 -5.54 -4.49
CA VAL A 85 10.08 -5.58 -5.18
C VAL A 85 10.29 -5.96 -6.63
N VAL A 86 9.76 -7.13 -6.99
CA VAL A 86 9.86 -7.73 -8.32
C VAL A 86 8.67 -7.35 -9.19
N GLU A 87 7.48 -7.18 -8.60
CA GLU A 87 6.24 -7.05 -9.36
C GLU A 87 5.24 -6.08 -8.72
N ILE A 88 4.69 -5.17 -9.53
CA ILE A 88 3.58 -4.27 -9.20
C ILE A 88 2.34 -4.65 -10.01
N GLY A 89 1.26 -4.96 -9.29
CA GLY A 89 0.04 -5.50 -9.84
C GLY A 89 -0.85 -4.48 -10.57
N VAL A 90 -1.84 -4.99 -11.29
CA VAL A 90 -2.79 -4.18 -12.08
C VAL A 90 -3.49 -3.17 -11.18
N GLN A 91 -3.49 -1.89 -11.59
CA GLN A 91 -4.15 -0.81 -10.85
C GLN A 91 -3.72 -0.70 -9.37
N ALA A 92 -2.49 -1.07 -9.02
CA ALA A 92 -1.99 -1.02 -7.66
C ALA A 92 -2.15 0.37 -7.02
N PHE A 93 -1.84 1.43 -7.75
CA PHE A 93 -1.89 2.86 -7.36
C PHE A 93 -2.91 3.65 -8.17
N MET A 94 -3.94 2.98 -8.71
CA MET A 94 -4.99 3.66 -9.46
C MET A 94 -5.76 4.64 -8.57
N ASP A 95 -6.06 5.84 -9.09
CA ASP A 95 -6.78 6.90 -8.38
C ASP A 95 -6.03 7.45 -7.14
N CYS A 96 -4.69 7.40 -7.17
CA CYS A 96 -3.84 8.15 -6.24
C CYS A 96 -3.57 9.55 -6.80
N SER A 97 -4.54 10.46 -6.64
CA SER A 97 -4.52 11.77 -7.32
C SER A 97 -3.38 12.70 -6.93
N LEU A 98 -2.77 12.51 -5.75
CA LEU A 98 -1.66 13.33 -5.26
C LEU A 98 -0.31 12.63 -5.43
N LEU A 99 -0.25 11.44 -6.04
CA LEU A 99 1.01 10.73 -6.22
C LEU A 99 1.84 11.45 -7.29
N VAL A 100 2.85 12.21 -6.84
CA VAL A 100 3.74 12.99 -7.71
C VAL A 100 5.02 12.21 -7.99
N GLU A 101 5.53 11.50 -6.98
CA GLU A 101 6.83 10.83 -7.06
C GLU A 101 6.71 9.34 -6.79
N VAL A 102 7.34 8.54 -7.65
CA VAL A 102 7.43 7.08 -7.53
C VAL A 102 8.87 6.69 -7.75
N GLU A 103 9.55 6.32 -6.67
CA GLU A 103 10.91 5.80 -6.74
C GLU A 103 10.87 4.27 -6.85
N LEU A 104 11.20 3.80 -8.05
CA LEU A 104 11.29 2.39 -8.37
C LEU A 104 12.76 1.95 -8.33
N CYS A 105 13.05 0.89 -7.58
CA CYS A 105 14.41 0.34 -7.55
C CYS A 105 14.66 -0.66 -8.70
N VAL A 106 15.94 -0.91 -8.98
CA VAL A 106 16.44 -1.67 -10.13
C VAL A 106 15.94 -3.13 -10.18
N GLY A 107 15.50 -3.70 -9.06
CA GLY A 107 15.00 -5.08 -9.00
C GLY A 107 13.60 -5.30 -9.56
N LEU A 108 12.88 -4.23 -9.94
CA LEU A 108 11.53 -4.32 -10.45
C LEU A 108 11.51 -4.93 -11.85
N LYS A 109 10.93 -6.12 -11.97
CA LYS A 109 10.82 -6.85 -13.25
C LYS A 109 9.56 -6.48 -14.02
N GLN A 110 8.46 -6.25 -13.33
CA GLN A 110 7.15 -6.11 -13.97
C GLN A 110 6.27 -5.05 -13.31
N ILE A 111 5.70 -4.19 -14.15
CA ILE A 111 4.63 -3.27 -13.81
C ILE A 111 3.43 -3.62 -14.68
N LEU A 112 2.35 -4.11 -14.07
CA LEU A 112 1.15 -4.49 -14.81
C LEU A 112 0.32 -3.27 -15.24
N GLN A 113 -0.65 -3.51 -16.13
CA GLN A 113 -1.45 -2.44 -16.74
C GLN A 113 -2.07 -1.48 -15.72
N ARG A 114 -1.96 -0.18 -16.03
CA ARG A 114 -2.55 0.93 -15.25
C ARG A 114 -2.14 0.89 -13.78
N ALA A 115 -0.96 0.34 -13.45
CA ALA A 115 -0.45 0.29 -12.08
C ALA A 115 -0.47 1.67 -11.43
N PHE A 116 -0.09 2.70 -12.18
CA PHE A 116 -0.20 4.11 -11.82
C PHE A 116 -1.27 4.78 -12.71
N LYS A 117 -1.89 5.86 -12.21
CA LYS A 117 -2.87 6.66 -12.95
C LYS A 117 -2.26 8.01 -13.27
#